data_AF-A0A8S0XPH6-F1
#
_entry.id   AF-A0A8S0XPH6-F1
#
_cell.length_a   1.000
_cell.length_b   1.000
_cell.length_c   1.000
_cell.angle_alpha   90.00
_cell.angle_beta   90.00
_cell.angle_gamma   90.00
#
_symmetry.space_group_name_H-M   'P 1'
#
loop_
_entity.id
_entity.type
_entity.pdbx_description
1 polymer ?
#
loop_
_entity_poly.entity_id
_entity_poly.type
_entity_poly.pdbx_seq_one_letter_code
_entity_poly.pdbx_strand_id
1 'polypeptide(L)'
;MPFEQPGDRAAANIGQYNDVAGHQMNNHNTLNNRISAGDGGSGGRGGDVTHTIYNFYGPQYIVNASKDSLNFDENQGTVTSRPFDGSLNQMWILEDRQNGKFAIVSADNAEYLSSKGQDGGLHLSQTAQLWRVTPEGSAFKIMSPESGLTLTLGCNASLSPLSIDGDVNQSLYILENTPENQERIKSGKLAQPPASGLLQEGEKEVRSQLEANTGESPQAPKAQTARPTEAPTVNHTSIDIPGAAGQAGMNVTINYYGDSASDMNILEELRKFLALDGARNLVVFLGHPLLSTVPLADPSTVDPASTSPTDSASRTCSPSTPSSRHTCPTITRTRFQISSGDSCYITADSSDITSKVWFKTQALDADWLRSVTSLQLFTISRDQGWAASDEDASWTWFEIVILDDPTDYQPKTTRGRGPLRWVSHYNRRAHPCNSKLSGPKFKKSHEIFGWTEPGNALAVCVCAQHPGWQNHAEAGHLHFEMLG
;
A
#
# COMPACT_ATOMS: atom_id res chain seq x y z
N MET A 1 -37.86 71.25 -7.19
CA MET A 1 -36.44 71.59 -6.91
C MET A 1 -35.70 70.27 -6.69
N PRO A 2 -34.45 70.13 -7.15
CA PRO A 2 -33.69 68.88 -7.06
C PRO A 2 -32.85 68.78 -5.77
N PHE A 3 -32.55 67.55 -5.37
CA PHE A 3 -31.43 67.13 -4.52
C PHE A 3 -31.03 65.74 -5.05
N GLU A 4 -29.98 65.60 -5.85
CA GLU A 4 -28.56 65.49 -5.48
C GLU A 4 -28.24 64.27 -4.60
N GLN A 5 -27.42 63.37 -5.17
CA GLN A 5 -26.77 62.26 -4.48
C GLN A 5 -25.50 62.74 -3.77
N PRO A 6 -25.08 62.05 -2.70
CA PRO A 6 -23.92 61.16 -2.81
C PRO A 6 -24.21 59.77 -2.19
N GLY A 7 -23.44 58.71 -2.40
CA GLY A 7 -22.14 58.58 -3.07
C GLY A 7 -21.28 57.54 -2.36
N ASP A 8 -21.79 56.31 -2.19
CA ASP A 8 -21.19 55.31 -1.31
C ASP A 8 -20.00 54.57 -1.92
N ARG A 9 -18.88 54.57 -1.19
CA ARG A 9 -17.71 53.73 -1.46
C ARG A 9 -17.84 52.43 -0.68
N ALA A 10 -17.90 51.30 -1.39
CA ALA A 10 -17.80 49.99 -0.77
C ALA A 10 -16.34 49.73 -0.29
N ALA A 11 -16.16 49.52 1.01
CA ALA A 11 -14.95 48.94 1.59
C ALA A 11 -15.29 47.53 2.09
N ALA A 12 -14.61 46.51 1.54
CA ALA A 12 -14.81 45.13 1.95
C ALA A 12 -14.09 44.87 3.29
N ASN A 13 -14.85 44.58 4.34
CA ASN A 13 -14.28 44.12 5.61
C ASN A 13 -13.93 42.62 5.52
N ILE A 14 -12.68 42.30 5.84
CA ILE A 14 -12.21 40.91 5.98
C ILE A 14 -12.74 40.37 7.31
N GLY A 15 -13.64 39.40 7.24
CA GLY A 15 -14.18 38.72 8.42
C GLY A 15 -13.17 37.73 9.01
N GLN A 16 -12.77 37.95 10.25
CA GLN A 16 -12.00 36.98 11.03
C GLN A 16 -12.91 35.79 11.42
N TYR A 17 -12.44 34.57 11.20
CA TYR A 17 -13.11 33.37 11.72
C TYR A 17 -12.87 33.24 13.23
N ASN A 18 -13.95 33.08 14.00
CA ASN A 18 -13.88 32.68 15.40
C ASN A 18 -14.09 31.16 15.51
N ASP A 19 -13.10 30.46 16.04
CA ASP A 19 -13.28 29.08 16.53
C ASP A 19 -14.20 29.07 17.76
N VAL A 20 -15.12 28.10 17.81
CA VAL A 20 -16.02 27.91 18.95
C VAL A 20 -15.97 26.47 19.46
N ALA A 21 -15.49 26.34 20.70
CA ALA A 21 -15.74 25.25 21.65
C ALA A 21 -15.24 23.84 21.29
N GLY A 22 -13.96 23.59 21.57
CA GLY A 22 -13.49 22.25 21.92
C GLY A 22 -13.89 21.88 23.37
N HIS A 23 -14.51 20.72 23.58
CA HIS A 23 -14.71 20.16 24.92
C HIS A 23 -13.54 19.24 25.30
N GLN A 24 -12.64 19.75 26.15
CA GLN A 24 -11.70 18.89 26.88
C GLN A 24 -12.43 18.11 27.99
N MET A 25 -12.20 16.80 28.07
CA MET A 25 -12.39 16.05 29.30
C MET A 25 -11.05 15.76 29.95
N ASN A 26 -10.85 16.32 31.14
CA ASN A 26 -9.71 16.02 31.99
C ASN A 26 -9.75 14.55 32.43
N ASN A 27 -8.61 13.88 32.42
CA ASN A 27 -8.36 12.82 33.40
C ASN A 27 -6.91 12.91 33.89
N HIS A 28 -6.72 13.60 35.02
CA HIS A 28 -5.49 13.52 35.78
C HIS A 28 -5.41 12.15 36.45
N ASN A 29 -4.30 11.44 36.29
CA ASN A 29 -3.83 10.57 37.35
C ASN A 29 -2.32 10.66 37.50
N THR A 30 -1.89 11.23 38.62
CA THR A 30 -0.51 11.60 38.92
C THR A 30 0.25 10.40 39.45
N LEU A 31 1.37 10.03 38.83
CA LEU A 31 2.46 9.33 39.53
C LEU A 31 3.78 10.03 39.21
N ASN A 32 4.38 10.59 40.26
CA ASN A 32 5.63 11.34 40.16
C ASN A 32 6.81 10.39 39.92
N ASN A 33 7.69 10.76 38.98
CA ASN A 33 9.13 10.60 39.17
C ASN A 33 9.88 11.70 38.42
N ARG A 34 10.78 12.39 39.14
CA ARG A 34 11.67 13.42 38.59
C ARG A 34 12.91 12.75 37.98
N ILE A 35 13.21 13.03 36.73
CA ILE A 35 14.59 13.02 36.21
C ILE A 35 14.81 14.32 35.45
N SER A 36 15.95 14.96 35.70
CA SER A 36 16.31 16.27 35.17
C SER A 36 16.64 16.23 33.68
N ALA A 37 16.37 17.33 32.97
CA ALA A 37 16.89 17.54 31.63
C ALA A 37 18.42 17.68 31.63
N GLY A 38 19.06 17.12 30.61
CA GLY A 38 20.47 17.32 30.27
C GLY A 38 20.60 17.37 28.74
N ASP A 39 21.36 18.34 28.26
CA ASP A 39 21.47 18.66 26.83
C ASP A 39 22.34 17.66 26.04
N GLY A 40 21.99 17.46 24.77
CA GLY A 40 22.92 17.06 23.71
C GLY A 40 22.96 15.58 23.33
N GLY A 41 22.66 15.29 22.06
CA GLY A 41 23.00 14.01 21.41
C GLY A 41 21.85 13.35 20.63
N SER A 42 21.80 13.60 19.32
CA SER A 42 21.25 12.71 18.27
C SER A 42 20.18 11.67 18.67
N GLY A 43 18.89 12.04 18.59
CA GLY A 43 17.80 11.08 18.39
C GLY A 43 17.57 10.89 16.88
N GLY A 44 17.43 9.68 16.32
CA GLY A 44 17.15 8.39 16.96
C GLY A 44 15.64 8.15 17.08
N ARG A 45 14.93 8.10 15.94
CA ARG A 45 13.48 7.85 15.86
C ARG A 45 13.05 7.04 14.63
N GLY A 46 13.46 5.78 14.58
CA GLY A 46 12.50 4.69 14.40
C GLY A 46 12.37 4.02 15.77
N GLY A 47 11.18 3.53 16.16
CA GLY A 47 11.06 2.83 17.43
C GLY A 47 11.96 1.60 17.44
N ASP A 48 12.96 1.58 18.32
CA ASP A 48 13.87 0.45 18.47
C ASP A 48 13.12 -0.70 19.16
N VAL A 49 12.35 -1.45 18.38
CA VAL A 49 11.69 -2.68 18.81
C VAL A 49 12.77 -3.76 18.88
N THR A 50 13.56 -3.70 19.95
CA THR A 50 14.74 -4.54 20.28
C THR A 50 14.47 -6.06 20.39
N HIS A 51 13.36 -6.54 19.86
CA HIS A 51 12.78 -7.87 20.08
C HIS A 51 12.22 -8.52 18.79
N THR A 52 12.41 -7.91 17.61
CA THR A 52 11.94 -8.45 16.32
C THR A 52 13.15 -8.80 15.44
N ILE A 53 13.37 -10.10 15.20
CA ILE A 53 14.54 -10.60 14.44
C ILE A 53 14.34 -10.39 12.92
N TYR A 54 13.09 -10.22 12.48
CA TYR A 54 12.70 -10.05 11.08
C TYR A 54 11.68 -8.93 10.97
N ASN A 55 11.84 -8.06 9.97
CA ASN A 55 10.87 -7.02 9.63
C ASN A 55 10.30 -7.34 8.24
N PHE A 56 8.98 -7.44 8.13
CA PHE A 56 8.26 -7.61 6.87
C PHE A 56 7.50 -6.31 6.56
N TYR A 57 7.74 -5.71 5.40
CA TYR A 57 7.20 -4.38 5.07
C TYR A 57 6.15 -4.46 3.96
N GLY A 58 4.91 -4.03 4.28
CA GLY A 58 3.82 -4.02 3.31
C GLY A 58 3.38 -5.42 2.87
N PRO A 59 2.65 -5.53 1.74
CA PRO A 59 2.14 -6.81 1.25
C PRO A 59 3.24 -7.79 0.83
N GLN A 60 3.10 -9.02 1.28
CA GLN A 60 3.97 -10.16 1.03
C GLN A 60 3.20 -11.26 0.28
N TYR A 61 3.91 -12.06 -0.49
CA TYR A 61 3.47 -13.39 -0.91
C TYR A 61 4.05 -14.44 0.03
N ILE A 62 3.24 -15.42 0.43
CA ILE A 62 3.67 -16.60 1.17
C ILE A 62 3.58 -17.78 0.20
N VAL A 63 4.72 -18.39 -0.15
CA VAL A 63 4.81 -19.45 -1.16
C VAL A 63 5.67 -20.64 -0.70
N ASN A 64 5.41 -21.85 -1.18
CA ASN A 64 6.29 -23.01 -0.97
C ASN A 64 7.37 -23.11 -2.06
N ALA A 65 8.26 -24.10 -1.96
CA ALA A 65 9.25 -24.38 -3.00
C ALA A 65 8.64 -24.87 -4.34
N SER A 66 7.40 -25.40 -4.31
CA SER A 66 6.63 -25.84 -5.50
C SER A 66 5.99 -24.68 -6.28
N LYS A 67 6.07 -23.44 -5.75
CA LYS A 67 5.41 -22.21 -6.25
C LYS A 67 3.90 -22.15 -6.02
N ASP A 68 3.37 -22.95 -5.11
CA ASP A 68 2.01 -22.74 -4.58
C ASP A 68 2.05 -21.62 -3.55
N SER A 69 1.05 -20.74 -3.59
CA SER A 69 0.86 -19.63 -2.67
C SER A 69 -0.30 -19.87 -1.73
N LEU A 70 -0.20 -19.32 -0.52
CA LEU A 70 -1.31 -19.18 0.40
C LEU A 70 -2.36 -18.25 -0.25
N ASN A 71 -3.56 -18.77 -0.48
CA ASN A 71 -4.58 -18.13 -1.30
C ASN A 71 -5.92 -18.09 -0.56
N PHE A 72 -6.51 -16.91 -0.39
CA PHE A 72 -7.91 -16.79 0.04
C PHE A 72 -8.86 -17.13 -1.12
N ASP A 73 -9.80 -18.06 -0.93
CA ASP A 73 -10.85 -18.35 -1.91
C ASP A 73 -12.16 -17.68 -1.47
N GLU A 74 -12.43 -16.50 -2.03
CA GLU A 74 -13.60 -15.68 -1.71
C GLU A 74 -14.92 -16.46 -1.88
N ASN A 75 -15.02 -17.31 -2.91
CA ASN A 75 -16.24 -18.09 -3.19
C ASN A 75 -16.55 -19.13 -2.10
N GLN A 76 -15.52 -19.62 -1.41
CA GLN A 76 -15.65 -20.64 -0.37
C GLN A 76 -15.52 -20.07 1.05
N GLY A 77 -15.00 -18.85 1.19
CA GLY A 77 -14.64 -18.27 2.50
C GLY A 77 -13.50 -19.02 3.20
N THR A 78 -12.68 -19.76 2.44
CA THR A 78 -11.61 -20.64 2.96
C THR A 78 -10.24 -20.14 2.54
N VAL A 79 -9.21 -20.52 3.30
CA VAL A 79 -7.82 -20.32 2.87
C VAL A 79 -7.29 -21.63 2.31
N THR A 80 -6.73 -21.55 1.11
CA THR A 80 -6.33 -22.67 0.25
C THR A 80 -4.89 -22.49 -0.22
N SER A 81 -4.36 -23.51 -0.90
CA SER A 81 -3.06 -23.47 -1.58
C SER A 81 -3.33 -23.52 -3.07
N ARG A 82 -2.78 -22.60 -3.84
CA ARG A 82 -2.97 -22.54 -5.32
C ARG A 82 -1.67 -22.15 -6.01
N PRO A 83 -1.43 -22.57 -7.26
CA PRO A 83 -0.29 -22.07 -8.04
C PRO A 83 -0.25 -20.54 -8.07
N PHE A 84 0.94 -19.98 -7.90
CA PHE A 84 1.13 -18.55 -7.86
C PHE A 84 0.74 -17.87 -9.19
N ASP A 85 -0.15 -16.88 -9.09
CA ASP A 85 -0.56 -15.99 -10.20
C ASP A 85 -0.31 -14.50 -9.88
N GLY A 86 -0.04 -14.16 -8.61
CA GLY A 86 0.26 -12.79 -8.16
C GLY A 86 -0.97 -11.95 -7.79
N SER A 87 -2.16 -12.56 -7.75
CA SER A 87 -3.42 -11.89 -7.42
C SER A 87 -3.48 -11.29 -6.01
N LEU A 88 -4.44 -10.37 -5.78
CA LEU A 88 -4.67 -9.73 -4.48
C LEU A 88 -5.01 -10.75 -3.37
N ASN A 89 -5.73 -11.82 -3.70
CA ASN A 89 -6.10 -12.87 -2.75
C ASN A 89 -4.94 -13.86 -2.44
N GLN A 90 -3.77 -13.70 -3.08
CA GLN A 90 -2.51 -14.35 -2.70
C GLN A 90 -1.60 -13.43 -1.84
N MET A 91 -2.01 -12.18 -1.59
CA MET A 91 -1.22 -11.19 -0.85
C MET A 91 -1.61 -11.11 0.63
N TRP A 92 -0.60 -11.01 1.50
CA TRP A 92 -0.74 -11.03 2.96
C TRP A 92 0.11 -9.95 3.61
N ILE A 93 -0.36 -9.35 4.70
CA ILE A 93 0.41 -8.40 5.52
C ILE A 93 0.79 -9.11 6.81
N LEU A 94 2.08 -9.10 7.17
CA LEU A 94 2.58 -9.65 8.42
C LEU A 94 2.79 -8.50 9.41
N GLU A 95 1.84 -8.33 10.32
CA GLU A 95 1.94 -7.35 11.40
C GLU A 95 2.70 -7.96 12.58
N ASP A 96 3.89 -7.47 12.91
CA ASP A 96 4.54 -7.86 14.17
C ASP A 96 3.73 -7.34 15.36
N ARG A 97 3.43 -8.21 16.32
CA ARG A 97 2.69 -7.88 17.53
C ARG A 97 3.51 -8.00 18.81
N GLN A 98 4.56 -8.85 18.83
CA GLN A 98 5.61 -9.00 19.87
C GLN A 98 6.33 -10.35 19.74
N ASN A 99 7.63 -10.39 20.09
CA ASN A 99 8.41 -11.62 20.32
C ASN A 99 8.40 -12.61 19.14
N GLY A 100 8.55 -12.11 17.90
CA GLY A 100 8.52 -12.93 16.69
C GLY A 100 7.16 -13.60 16.42
N LYS A 101 6.08 -13.03 16.97
CA LYS A 101 4.71 -13.42 16.66
C LYS A 101 4.04 -12.38 15.79
N PHE A 102 3.45 -12.84 14.69
CA PHE A 102 2.85 -12.03 13.66
C PHE A 102 1.35 -12.30 13.57
N ALA A 103 0.55 -11.24 13.43
CA ALA A 103 -0.78 -11.37 12.87
C ALA A 103 -0.67 -11.37 11.35
N ILE A 104 -1.19 -12.40 10.69
CA ILE A 104 -1.16 -12.53 9.23
C ILE A 104 -2.53 -12.06 8.72
N VAL A 105 -2.56 -10.99 7.93
CA VAL A 105 -3.77 -10.31 7.46
C VAL A 105 -3.91 -10.50 5.96
N SER A 106 -5.10 -10.88 5.48
CA SER A 106 -5.39 -10.89 4.04
C SER A 106 -5.30 -9.46 3.49
N ALA A 107 -4.45 -9.24 2.48
CA ALA A 107 -4.31 -7.92 1.87
C ALA A 107 -5.52 -7.55 0.98
N ASP A 108 -6.36 -8.52 0.65
CA ASP A 108 -7.63 -8.35 -0.04
C ASP A 108 -8.68 -7.72 0.91
N ASN A 109 -9.24 -8.52 1.82
CA ASN A 109 -10.40 -8.15 2.65
C ASN A 109 -10.07 -7.66 4.08
N ALA A 110 -8.79 -7.57 4.46
CA ALA A 110 -8.30 -7.14 5.77
C ALA A 110 -8.73 -8.03 6.98
N GLU A 111 -9.10 -9.29 6.75
CA GLU A 111 -9.38 -10.27 7.80
C GLU A 111 -8.13 -11.13 8.12
N TYR A 112 -8.01 -11.62 9.35
CA TYR A 112 -6.82 -12.33 9.85
C TYR A 112 -6.87 -13.82 9.53
N LEU A 113 -5.74 -14.39 9.10
CA LEU A 113 -5.57 -15.83 8.98
C LEU A 113 -5.70 -16.50 10.36
N SER A 114 -6.57 -17.51 10.44
CA SER A 114 -6.86 -18.24 11.67
C SER A 114 -6.98 -19.74 11.41
N SER A 115 -6.51 -20.55 12.36
CA SER A 115 -6.70 -22.00 12.37
C SER A 115 -8.13 -22.37 12.74
N LYS A 116 -8.73 -23.28 11.98
CA LYS A 116 -10.03 -23.88 12.26
C LYS A 116 -9.81 -25.21 13.01
N GLY A 117 -10.35 -25.29 14.21
CA GLY A 117 -10.53 -26.53 14.96
C GLY A 117 -9.28 -27.39 15.17
N GLN A 118 -9.51 -28.70 15.36
CA GLN A 118 -8.48 -29.73 15.41
C GLN A 118 -8.20 -30.36 14.04
N ASP A 119 -9.04 -30.08 13.05
CA ASP A 119 -8.92 -30.53 11.66
C ASP A 119 -7.80 -29.84 10.88
N GLY A 120 -7.17 -28.80 11.45
CA GLY A 120 -6.03 -28.10 10.85
C GLY A 120 -6.41 -27.27 9.63
N GLY A 121 -7.70 -27.03 9.40
CA GLY A 121 -8.18 -26.16 8.33
C GLY A 121 -7.80 -24.70 8.59
N LEU A 122 -7.86 -23.88 7.54
CA LEU A 122 -7.55 -22.45 7.61
C LEU A 122 -8.76 -21.63 7.14
N HIS A 123 -9.01 -20.53 7.82
CA HIS A 123 -10.08 -19.59 7.52
C HIS A 123 -9.63 -18.16 7.83
N LEU A 124 -10.44 -17.19 7.43
CA LEU A 124 -10.27 -15.80 7.84
C LEU A 124 -11.18 -15.48 9.04
N SER A 125 -10.70 -14.60 9.91
CA SER A 125 -11.34 -14.21 11.16
C SER A 125 -11.18 -12.71 11.41
N GLN A 126 -12.14 -12.10 12.08
CA GLN A 126 -12.03 -10.69 12.52
C GLN A 126 -11.12 -10.53 13.76
N THR A 127 -10.73 -11.64 14.40
CA THR A 127 -9.85 -11.65 15.56
C THR A 127 -8.47 -12.18 15.16
N ALA A 128 -7.42 -11.42 15.47
CA ALA A 128 -6.04 -11.78 15.16
C ALA A 128 -5.58 -13.03 15.93
N GLN A 129 -5.15 -14.06 15.21
CA GLN A 129 -4.35 -15.15 15.75
C GLN A 129 -2.86 -14.82 15.57
N LEU A 130 -2.04 -15.12 16.58
CA LEU A 130 -0.62 -14.72 16.63
C LEU A 130 0.31 -15.88 16.23
N TRP A 131 0.64 -15.96 14.95
CA TRP A 131 1.49 -16.98 14.34
C TRP A 131 2.95 -16.80 14.72
N ARG A 132 3.67 -17.87 15.07
CA ARG A 132 5.13 -17.80 15.26
C ARG A 132 5.81 -18.00 13.90
N VAL A 133 6.66 -17.06 13.50
CA VAL A 133 7.49 -17.17 12.29
C VAL A 133 8.94 -17.43 12.70
N THR A 134 9.51 -18.53 12.24
CA THR A 134 10.91 -18.93 12.53
C THR A 134 11.66 -19.21 11.24
N PRO A 135 12.93 -18.81 11.10
CA PRO A 135 13.74 -19.15 9.94
C PRO A 135 14.02 -20.66 9.88
N GLU A 136 14.21 -21.19 8.69
CA GLU A 136 14.82 -22.50 8.45
C GLU A 136 15.68 -22.43 7.19
N GLY A 137 16.99 -22.28 7.36
CA GLY A 137 17.92 -22.05 6.26
C GLY A 137 17.57 -20.77 5.49
N SER A 138 17.08 -20.93 4.25
CA SER A 138 16.63 -19.83 3.39
C SER A 138 15.11 -19.62 3.35
N ALA A 139 14.36 -20.45 4.07
CA ALA A 139 12.92 -20.39 4.17
C ALA A 139 12.48 -20.01 5.59
N PHE A 140 11.17 -20.01 5.82
CA PHE A 140 10.51 -19.79 7.08
C PHE A 140 9.53 -20.92 7.37
N LYS A 141 9.35 -21.22 8.65
CA LYS A 141 8.26 -22.02 9.19
C LYS A 141 7.29 -21.10 9.92
N ILE A 142 6.01 -21.23 9.61
CA ILE A 142 4.92 -20.46 10.22
C ILE A 142 4.10 -21.45 11.06
N MET A 143 4.06 -21.26 12.38
CA MET A 143 3.42 -22.21 13.30
C MET A 143 2.21 -21.59 14.01
N SER A 144 1.13 -22.36 14.12
CA SER A 144 -0.06 -21.99 14.90
C SER A 144 0.28 -21.91 16.39
N PRO A 145 -0.14 -20.85 17.10
CA PRO A 145 0.18 -20.66 18.52
C PRO A 145 -0.52 -21.66 19.44
N GLU A 146 -1.67 -22.22 19.03
CA GLU A 146 -2.52 -23.06 19.87
C GLU A 146 -2.16 -24.54 19.75
N SER A 147 -1.91 -25.01 18.53
CA SER A 147 -1.66 -26.42 18.25
C SER A 147 -0.18 -26.77 18.07
N GLY A 148 0.68 -25.77 17.86
CA GLY A 148 2.09 -25.98 17.49
C GLY A 148 2.30 -26.60 16.11
N LEU A 149 1.22 -26.79 15.33
CA LEU A 149 1.28 -27.31 13.97
C LEU A 149 1.83 -26.25 13.01
N THR A 150 2.51 -26.70 11.96
CA THR A 150 3.16 -25.86 10.95
C THR A 150 2.22 -25.68 9.75
N LEU A 151 2.19 -24.46 9.21
CA LEU A 151 1.52 -24.12 7.96
C LEU A 151 2.17 -24.85 6.80
N THR A 152 1.35 -25.55 6.04
CA THR A 152 1.75 -26.40 4.91
C THR A 152 0.96 -25.98 3.69
N LEU A 153 1.65 -25.69 2.59
CA LEU A 153 1.04 -25.43 1.30
C LEU A 153 1.25 -26.66 0.42
N GLY A 154 0.23 -27.52 0.32
CA GLY A 154 0.23 -28.67 -0.57
C GLY A 154 -0.93 -28.59 -1.56
N CYS A 155 -1.63 -29.69 -1.78
CA CYS A 155 -2.89 -29.70 -2.56
C CYS A 155 -4.02 -28.84 -1.93
N ASN A 156 -3.87 -28.49 -0.65
CA ASN A 156 -4.61 -27.45 0.06
C ASN A 156 -3.65 -26.76 1.04
N ALA A 157 -4.02 -25.59 1.54
CA ALA A 157 -3.33 -24.97 2.67
C ALA A 157 -3.92 -25.52 3.96
N SER A 158 -3.07 -26.03 4.85
CA SER A 158 -3.51 -26.63 6.11
C SER A 158 -2.42 -26.54 7.18
N LEU A 159 -2.74 -26.99 8.38
CA LEU A 159 -1.80 -27.19 9.46
C LEU A 159 -1.46 -28.68 9.60
N SER A 160 -0.18 -29.01 9.58
CA SER A 160 0.30 -30.37 9.81
C SER A 160 1.41 -30.42 10.87
N PRO A 161 1.70 -31.59 11.45
CA PRO A 161 2.86 -31.76 12.33
C PRO A 161 4.15 -31.32 11.63
N LEU A 162 5.08 -30.77 12.41
CA LEU A 162 6.40 -30.36 11.93
C LEU A 162 7.13 -31.56 11.30
N SER A 163 7.45 -31.46 10.01
CA SER A 163 8.25 -32.47 9.31
C SER A 163 9.71 -32.34 9.72
N ILE A 164 10.29 -33.46 10.15
CA ILE A 164 11.70 -33.57 10.54
C ILE A 164 12.59 -33.65 9.29
N ASP A 165 12.08 -34.23 8.21
CA ASP A 165 12.83 -34.54 6.98
C ASP A 165 12.83 -33.40 5.94
N GLY A 166 12.41 -32.19 6.33
CA GLY A 166 12.42 -31.01 5.45
C GLY A 166 11.36 -31.06 4.34
N ASP A 167 10.08 -31.21 4.70
CA ASP A 167 8.97 -31.17 3.74
C ASP A 167 8.96 -29.82 2.99
N VAL A 168 9.12 -29.88 1.67
CA VAL A 168 9.11 -28.73 0.75
C VAL A 168 7.83 -27.90 0.81
N ASN A 169 6.73 -28.49 1.29
CA ASN A 169 5.44 -27.83 1.49
C ASN A 169 5.36 -27.03 2.80
N GLN A 170 6.27 -27.31 3.76
CA GLN A 170 6.44 -26.57 5.02
C GLN A 170 7.58 -25.54 4.97
N SER A 171 8.45 -25.61 3.95
CA SER A 171 9.49 -24.60 3.67
C SER A 171 8.89 -23.41 2.92
N LEU A 172 8.45 -22.39 3.66
CA LEU A 172 7.75 -21.23 3.11
C LEU A 172 8.70 -20.05 2.85
N TYR A 173 8.54 -19.39 1.71
CA TYR A 173 9.22 -18.14 1.38
C TYR A 173 8.23 -16.99 1.55
N ILE A 174 8.65 -15.97 2.30
CA ILE A 174 7.89 -14.72 2.50
C ILE A 174 8.60 -13.66 1.66
N LEU A 175 7.91 -13.13 0.65
CA LEU A 175 8.50 -12.28 -0.39
C LEU A 175 7.69 -11.01 -0.58
N GLU A 176 8.35 -9.84 -0.56
CA GLU A 176 7.69 -8.57 -0.83
C GLU A 176 7.07 -8.55 -2.23
N ASN A 177 5.91 -7.88 -2.37
CA ASN A 177 5.29 -7.69 -3.68
C ASN A 177 6.09 -6.71 -4.55
N THR A 178 7.12 -7.21 -5.22
CA THR A 178 7.88 -6.50 -6.26
C THR A 178 7.84 -7.31 -7.56
N PRO A 179 7.95 -6.69 -8.75
CA PRO A 179 7.99 -7.40 -10.03
C PRO A 179 9.09 -8.47 -10.08
N GLU A 180 10.26 -8.20 -9.51
CA GLU A 180 11.39 -9.13 -9.46
C GLU A 180 11.07 -10.37 -8.63
N ASN A 181 10.40 -10.20 -7.49
CA ASN A 181 9.95 -11.33 -6.67
C ASN A 181 8.83 -12.12 -7.36
N GLN A 182 7.87 -11.47 -8.01
CA GLN A 182 6.85 -12.17 -8.81
C GLN A 182 7.49 -13.03 -9.90
N GLU A 183 8.48 -12.51 -10.64
CA GLU A 183 9.20 -13.27 -11.66
C GLU A 183 10.09 -14.38 -11.07
N ARG A 184 10.68 -14.18 -9.89
CA ARG A 184 11.38 -15.27 -9.16
C ARG A 184 10.44 -16.40 -8.78
N ILE A 185 9.23 -16.11 -8.31
CA ILE A 185 8.22 -17.12 -7.97
C ILE A 185 7.79 -17.85 -9.25
N LYS A 186 7.33 -17.13 -10.30
CA LYS A 186 6.88 -17.71 -11.58
C LYS A 186 7.95 -18.61 -12.21
N SER A 187 9.21 -18.15 -12.24
CA SER A 187 10.34 -18.90 -12.80
C SER A 187 10.85 -20.04 -11.92
N GLY A 188 10.35 -20.20 -10.69
CA GLY A 188 10.82 -21.20 -9.72
C GLY A 188 12.21 -20.92 -9.16
N LYS A 189 12.75 -19.71 -9.36
CA LYS A 189 14.06 -19.28 -8.86
C LYS A 189 13.93 -18.71 -7.44
N LEU A 190 13.31 -19.51 -6.58
CA LEU A 190 13.26 -19.33 -5.12
C LEU A 190 14.60 -19.71 -4.48
N ALA A 191 15.69 -19.16 -5.03
CA ALA A 191 17.03 -19.27 -4.46
C ALA A 191 17.15 -18.38 -3.22
N GLN A 192 18.06 -18.75 -2.32
CA GLN A 192 18.24 -18.13 -1.00
C GLN A 192 18.29 -16.59 -1.08
N PRO A 193 17.79 -15.86 -0.05
CA PRO A 193 18.12 -14.45 0.07
C PRO A 193 19.66 -14.32 0.00
N PRO A 194 20.20 -13.27 -0.66
CA PRO A 194 21.64 -13.02 -0.64
C PRO A 194 22.04 -12.97 0.84
N ALA A 195 22.95 -13.86 1.25
CA ALA A 195 23.24 -14.11 2.65
C ALA A 195 23.48 -12.77 3.36
N SER A 196 22.55 -12.37 4.24
CA SER A 196 22.59 -11.07 4.89
C SER A 196 23.95 -10.93 5.57
N GLY A 197 24.77 -9.99 5.10
CA GLY A 197 26.19 -9.87 5.48
C GLY A 197 26.44 -9.59 6.98
N LEU A 198 25.39 -9.51 7.78
CA LEU A 198 25.36 -9.17 9.20
C LEU A 198 25.62 -10.34 10.15
N LEU A 199 25.82 -11.57 9.67
CA LEU A 199 26.09 -12.74 10.53
C LEU A 199 27.38 -13.53 10.23
N GLN A 200 28.12 -13.26 9.14
CA GLN A 200 29.37 -13.99 8.85
C GLN A 200 30.66 -13.32 9.34
N GLU A 201 30.66 -12.04 9.70
CA GLU A 201 31.87 -11.39 10.23
C GLU A 201 32.23 -11.93 11.62
N GLY A 202 31.25 -12.24 12.47
CA GLY A 202 31.48 -12.83 13.80
C GLY A 202 32.14 -14.21 13.78
N GLU A 203 31.89 -15.04 12.77
CA GLU A 203 32.53 -16.37 12.66
C GLU A 203 33.88 -16.34 11.92
N LYS A 204 34.09 -15.36 11.02
CA LYS A 204 35.41 -15.16 10.38
C LYS A 204 36.45 -14.60 11.34
N GLU A 205 36.06 -13.70 12.25
CA GLU A 205 36.94 -13.16 13.29
C GLU A 205 37.55 -14.30 14.12
N VAL A 206 36.71 -15.20 14.65
CA VAL A 206 37.12 -16.35 15.48
C VAL A 206 37.99 -17.37 14.71
N ARG A 207 37.73 -17.57 13.42
CA ARG A 207 38.52 -18.51 12.60
C ARG A 207 39.88 -17.94 12.19
N SER A 208 39.95 -16.64 11.89
CA SER A 208 41.21 -15.97 11.52
C SER A 208 42.21 -15.92 12.69
N GLN A 209 41.73 -15.82 13.93
CA GLN A 209 42.58 -15.85 15.13
C GLN A 209 43.16 -17.24 15.44
N LEU A 210 42.63 -18.32 14.84
CA LEU A 210 43.19 -19.68 15.00
C LEU A 210 44.22 -20.06 13.92
N GLU A 211 44.18 -19.42 12.75
CA GLU A 211 44.99 -19.80 11.58
C GLU A 211 46.23 -18.89 11.37
N ALA A 212 46.42 -17.86 12.19
CA ALA A 212 47.53 -16.89 12.11
C ALA A 212 48.92 -17.44 12.53
N ASN A 213 49.14 -18.76 12.44
CA ASN A 213 50.39 -19.41 12.89
C ASN A 213 50.88 -20.51 11.93
N THR A 214 51.08 -20.15 10.67
CA THR A 214 52.06 -20.79 9.76
C THR A 214 52.24 -19.87 8.54
N GLY A 215 53.45 -19.34 8.34
CA GLY A 215 53.73 -18.47 7.21
C GLY A 215 54.53 -19.18 6.12
N GLU A 216 54.32 -18.79 4.86
CA GLU A 216 55.38 -18.59 3.86
C GLU A 216 54.83 -17.92 2.58
N SER A 217 55.72 -17.34 1.77
CA SER A 217 55.44 -16.44 0.63
C SER A 217 56.74 -16.24 -0.17
N PRO A 218 56.78 -15.75 -1.43
CA PRO A 218 55.79 -15.78 -2.53
C PRO A 218 56.39 -16.36 -3.85
N GLN A 219 55.59 -16.49 -4.92
CA GLN A 219 56.04 -16.15 -6.30
C GLN A 219 54.91 -15.99 -7.34
N ALA A 220 55.16 -15.15 -8.34
CA ALA A 220 54.38 -14.93 -9.57
C ALA A 220 55.38 -14.53 -10.70
N PRO A 221 55.00 -14.20 -11.95
CA PRO A 221 53.70 -14.27 -12.63
C PRO A 221 53.79 -14.89 -14.07
N LYS A 222 52.68 -14.92 -14.82
CA LYS A 222 52.63 -14.58 -16.28
C LYS A 222 51.20 -14.50 -16.82
N ALA A 223 51.02 -13.76 -17.91
CA ALA A 223 49.72 -13.40 -18.51
C ALA A 223 49.58 -13.91 -19.96
N GLN A 224 48.35 -14.02 -20.46
CA GLN A 224 48.03 -13.73 -21.88
C GLN A 224 46.53 -13.52 -22.14
N THR A 225 46.22 -12.94 -23.31
CA THR A 225 44.98 -12.21 -23.62
C THR A 225 44.21 -12.84 -24.78
N ALA A 226 42.87 -12.85 -24.73
CA ALA A 226 42.01 -12.90 -25.94
C ALA A 226 40.58 -12.36 -25.69
N ARG A 227 40.08 -11.57 -26.66
CA ARG A 227 38.67 -11.20 -26.97
C ARG A 227 38.57 -11.33 -28.52
N PRO A 228 37.40 -11.37 -29.21
CA PRO A 228 36.22 -10.55 -28.92
C PRO A 228 34.84 -11.22 -29.13
N THR A 229 33.77 -10.53 -28.72
CA THR A 229 32.56 -10.23 -29.51
C THR A 229 31.81 -9.15 -28.73
N GLU A 230 31.46 -8.01 -29.35
CA GLU A 230 30.79 -6.91 -28.64
C GLU A 230 29.30 -6.83 -28.97
N ALA A 231 28.51 -6.70 -27.90
CA ALA A 231 27.10 -6.32 -27.90
C ALA A 231 27.00 -4.78 -27.73
N PRO A 232 25.80 -4.15 -27.70
CA PRO A 232 25.69 -2.69 -27.75
C PRO A 232 26.43 -2.02 -26.57
N THR A 233 27.20 -0.98 -26.90
CA THR A 233 28.12 -0.32 -25.97
C THR A 233 27.38 0.56 -24.97
N VAL A 234 27.45 0.20 -23.68
CA VAL A 234 27.03 1.09 -22.58
C VAL A 234 28.22 1.97 -22.20
N ASN A 235 28.06 3.29 -22.33
CA ASN A 235 29.10 4.26 -21.98
C ASN A 235 29.14 4.48 -20.46
N HIS A 236 29.90 3.66 -19.74
CA HIS A 236 30.17 3.88 -18.32
C HIS A 236 31.19 5.00 -18.13
N THR A 237 30.77 6.12 -17.54
CA THR A 237 31.67 7.20 -17.12
C THR A 237 31.81 7.15 -15.59
N SER A 238 33.00 6.81 -15.11
CA SER A 238 33.36 6.90 -13.69
C SER A 238 34.13 8.21 -13.48
N ILE A 239 33.74 9.00 -12.48
CA ILE A 239 34.38 10.30 -12.20
C ILE A 239 34.83 10.30 -10.74
N ASP A 240 36.15 10.28 -10.54
CA ASP A 240 36.76 10.50 -9.23
C ASP A 240 36.76 12.00 -8.90
N ILE A 241 36.14 12.37 -7.78
CA ILE A 241 36.18 13.74 -7.25
C ILE A 241 37.15 13.75 -6.05
N PRO A 242 38.33 14.41 -6.16
CA PRO A 242 39.29 14.46 -5.07
C PRO A 242 38.74 15.29 -3.91
N GLY A 243 38.71 14.70 -2.71
CA GLY A 243 38.32 15.39 -1.48
C GLY A 243 39.35 16.42 -1.03
N ALA A 244 38.93 17.35 -0.18
CA ALA A 244 39.85 18.24 0.53
C ALA A 244 40.83 17.43 1.40
N ALA A 245 42.04 17.95 1.61
CA ALA A 245 43.13 17.24 2.29
C ALA A 245 42.69 16.68 3.66
N GLY A 246 42.61 15.34 3.75
CA GLY A 246 42.15 14.62 4.94
C GLY A 246 40.76 13.98 4.84
N GLN A 247 40.04 14.14 3.73
CA GLN A 247 38.77 13.45 3.46
C GLN A 247 38.89 12.43 2.33
N ALA A 248 38.20 11.29 2.47
CA ALA A 248 38.09 10.30 1.41
C ALA A 248 37.30 10.89 0.22
N GLY A 249 37.79 10.70 -1.00
CA GLY A 249 37.14 11.20 -2.23
C GLY A 249 35.81 10.49 -2.51
N MET A 250 34.91 11.21 -3.19
CA MET A 250 33.62 10.65 -3.61
C MET A 250 33.77 9.93 -4.95
N ASN A 251 33.21 8.72 -5.03
CA ASN A 251 33.06 7.98 -6.28
C ASN A 251 31.65 8.19 -6.82
N VAL A 252 31.53 8.68 -8.06
CA VAL A 252 30.24 8.87 -8.74
C VAL A 252 30.22 8.05 -10.02
N THR A 253 29.27 7.13 -10.13
CA THR A 253 28.99 6.34 -11.33
C THR A 253 27.68 6.79 -11.94
N ILE A 254 27.72 7.30 -13.17
CA ILE A 254 26.53 7.73 -13.92
C ILE A 254 26.37 6.81 -15.12
N ASN A 255 25.23 6.11 -15.18
CA ASN A 255 24.85 5.31 -16.34
C ASN A 255 23.94 6.15 -17.23
N TYR A 256 24.51 6.65 -18.33
CA TYR A 256 23.83 7.54 -19.26
C TYR A 256 23.59 6.88 -20.62
N TYR A 257 22.41 7.10 -21.20
CA TYR A 257 21.90 6.40 -22.40
C TYR A 257 21.41 7.34 -23.51
N GLY A 258 21.85 8.61 -23.50
CA GLY A 258 21.55 9.57 -24.57
C GLY A 258 22.79 9.98 -25.36
N ASP A 259 22.56 10.41 -26.60
CA ASP A 259 23.61 10.72 -27.58
C ASP A 259 23.75 12.25 -27.86
N SER A 260 23.10 13.14 -27.08
CA SER A 260 23.01 14.56 -27.41
C SER A 260 23.95 15.47 -26.61
N ALA A 261 24.48 16.50 -27.26
CA ALA A 261 25.39 17.46 -26.62
C ALA A 261 24.71 18.32 -25.53
N SER A 262 23.38 18.45 -25.55
CA SER A 262 22.59 19.10 -24.49
C SER A 262 22.71 18.37 -23.15
N ASP A 263 22.88 17.06 -23.17
CA ASP A 263 22.84 16.21 -21.97
C ASP A 263 24.13 16.33 -21.14
N MET A 264 25.24 16.66 -21.81
CA MET A 264 26.53 16.93 -21.16
C MET A 264 26.50 18.18 -20.27
N ASN A 265 25.65 19.17 -20.57
CA ASN A 265 25.48 20.33 -19.69
C ASN A 265 24.77 19.95 -18.37
N ILE A 266 23.80 19.02 -18.42
CA ILE A 266 23.10 18.53 -17.22
C ILE A 266 24.09 17.81 -16.30
N LEU A 267 25.04 17.05 -16.86
CA LEU A 267 26.08 16.37 -16.09
C LEU A 267 27.05 17.35 -15.39
N GLU A 268 27.40 18.49 -16.02
CA GLU A 268 28.22 19.54 -15.37
C GLU A 268 27.45 20.35 -14.31
N GLU A 269 26.14 20.58 -14.50
CA GLU A 269 25.29 21.17 -13.46
C GLU A 269 25.18 20.23 -12.24
N LEU A 270 24.96 18.93 -12.49
CA LEU A 270 24.93 17.91 -11.45
C LEU A 270 26.27 17.82 -10.70
N ARG A 271 27.39 17.91 -11.42
CA ARG A 271 28.74 17.95 -10.84
C ARG A 271 28.93 19.11 -9.87
N LYS A 272 28.49 20.31 -10.24
CA LYS A 272 28.59 21.51 -9.38
C LYS A 272 27.72 21.39 -8.14
N PHE A 273 26.52 20.84 -8.28
CA PHE A 273 25.62 20.57 -7.16
C PHE A 273 26.22 19.57 -6.17
N LEU A 274 26.74 18.44 -6.67
CA LEU A 274 27.35 17.38 -5.84
C LEU A 274 28.69 17.76 -5.19
N ALA A 275 29.30 18.88 -5.59
CA ALA A 275 30.50 19.43 -4.94
C ALA A 275 30.18 20.36 -3.75
N LEU A 276 28.91 20.75 -3.56
CA LEU A 276 28.48 21.68 -2.50
C LEU A 276 28.01 20.98 -1.22
N ASP A 277 27.38 19.82 -1.33
CA ASP A 277 26.89 19.04 -0.19
C ASP A 277 27.71 17.76 0.03
N GLY A 278 28.01 17.46 1.31
CA GLY A 278 28.92 16.39 1.74
C GLY A 278 28.39 14.95 1.59
N ALA A 279 27.64 14.68 0.52
CA ALA A 279 27.23 13.33 0.13
C ALA A 279 28.47 12.44 -0.07
N ARG A 280 28.35 11.15 0.31
CA ARG A 280 29.49 10.20 0.27
C ARG A 280 29.35 9.09 -0.76
N ASN A 281 28.13 8.79 -1.19
CA ASN A 281 27.81 7.88 -2.28
C ASN A 281 26.50 8.33 -2.94
N LEU A 282 26.44 8.34 -4.27
CA LEU A 282 25.21 8.58 -5.03
C LEU A 282 25.22 7.76 -6.32
N VAL A 283 24.07 7.16 -6.65
CA VAL A 283 23.83 6.46 -7.92
C VAL A 283 22.59 7.06 -8.56
N VAL A 284 22.69 7.48 -9.81
CA VAL A 284 21.61 8.14 -10.56
C VAL A 284 21.30 7.34 -11.83
N PHE A 285 20.01 7.07 -12.05
CA PHE A 285 19.50 6.44 -13.28
C PHE A 285 18.63 7.44 -14.04
N LEU A 286 18.93 7.68 -15.31
CA LEU A 286 18.15 8.55 -16.20
C LEU A 286 17.54 7.68 -17.31
N GLY A 287 16.21 7.53 -17.28
CA GLY A 287 15.45 6.70 -18.22
C GLY A 287 14.80 7.51 -19.36
N HIS A 288 14.68 6.89 -20.53
CA HIS A 288 14.04 7.48 -21.70
C HIS A 288 12.52 7.24 -21.69
N PRO A 289 11.66 8.24 -21.99
CA PRO A 289 10.23 8.01 -22.17
C PRO A 289 9.98 7.25 -23.48
N LEU A 290 9.23 6.15 -23.43
CA LEU A 290 8.77 5.44 -24.64
C LEU A 290 7.38 5.94 -25.03
N LEU A 291 7.24 6.40 -26.28
CA LEU A 291 5.97 6.79 -26.88
C LEU A 291 5.16 5.54 -27.24
N SER A 292 3.99 5.38 -26.62
CA SER A 292 3.02 4.34 -27.00
C SER A 292 2.08 4.86 -28.07
N THR A 293 1.98 4.16 -29.21
CA THR A 293 0.97 4.39 -30.24
C THR A 293 0.42 3.07 -30.75
N VAL A 294 -0.83 2.76 -30.40
CA VAL A 294 -1.64 1.69 -31.01
C VAL A 294 -3.06 2.23 -31.22
N PRO A 295 -3.69 2.07 -32.40
CA PRO A 295 -5.02 2.63 -32.67
C PRO A 295 -6.16 1.79 -32.08
N LEU A 296 -7.26 2.44 -31.72
CA LEU A 296 -8.54 1.78 -31.45
C LEU A 296 -9.09 1.10 -32.71
N ALA A 297 -9.73 -0.05 -32.53
CA ALA A 297 -10.66 -0.63 -33.49
C ALA A 297 -12.04 -0.81 -32.82
N ASP A 298 -13.06 -0.23 -33.44
CA ASP A 298 -14.47 -0.45 -33.17
C ASP A 298 -14.99 -1.47 -34.22
N PRO A 299 -15.83 -2.46 -33.85
CA PRO A 299 -17.21 -2.30 -34.32
C PRO A 299 -18.31 -2.84 -33.37
N SER A 300 -19.49 -2.29 -33.62
CA SER A 300 -20.78 -2.50 -32.95
C SER A 300 -21.51 -3.83 -33.25
N THR A 301 -22.72 -3.92 -32.66
CA THR A 301 -23.94 -4.64 -33.13
C THR A 301 -24.07 -6.16 -32.97
N VAL A 302 -24.87 -6.58 -31.97
CA VAL A 302 -26.00 -7.55 -32.12
C VAL A 302 -27.13 -7.18 -31.13
N ASP A 303 -28.39 -7.26 -31.58
CA ASP A 303 -29.63 -6.92 -30.84
C ASP A 303 -30.28 -8.15 -30.13
N PRO A 304 -31.30 -7.97 -29.25
CA PRO A 304 -31.69 -8.97 -28.25
C PRO A 304 -32.77 -9.97 -28.70
N ALA A 305 -32.80 -11.14 -28.05
CA ALA A 305 -33.86 -12.13 -28.17
C ALA A 305 -34.55 -12.42 -26.82
N SER A 306 -35.85 -12.13 -26.78
CA SER A 306 -36.79 -12.48 -25.70
C SER A 306 -37.16 -13.96 -25.74
N THR A 307 -37.31 -14.60 -24.57
CA THR A 307 -38.44 -15.51 -24.28
C THR A 307 -38.60 -15.74 -22.77
N SER A 308 -39.79 -15.46 -22.23
CA SER A 308 -40.28 -16.03 -20.97
C SER A 308 -40.87 -17.43 -21.22
N PRO A 309 -41.04 -18.24 -20.16
CA PRO A 309 -42.41 -18.73 -19.95
C PRO A 309 -42.89 -18.62 -18.50
N THR A 310 -44.16 -18.22 -18.39
CA THR A 310 -45.00 -18.43 -17.22
C THR A 310 -45.20 -19.91 -16.96
N ASP A 311 -45.20 -20.37 -15.71
CA ASP A 311 -46.17 -21.42 -15.35
C ASP A 311 -46.61 -21.37 -13.88
N SER A 312 -47.81 -21.89 -13.63
CA SER A 312 -48.58 -21.69 -12.40
C SER A 312 -48.87 -23.02 -11.69
N ALA A 313 -48.51 -23.16 -10.41
CA ALA A 313 -48.90 -24.33 -9.62
C ALA A 313 -49.22 -23.98 -8.16
N SER A 314 -50.51 -23.83 -7.86
CA SER A 314 -51.06 -23.72 -6.50
C SER A 314 -50.90 -25.01 -5.71
N ARG A 315 -50.47 -24.95 -4.44
CA ARG A 315 -50.68 -26.04 -3.46
C ARG A 315 -51.16 -25.55 -2.09
N THR A 316 -52.33 -26.09 -1.75
CA THR A 316 -53.06 -26.21 -0.48
C THR A 316 -52.29 -26.11 0.85
N CYS A 317 -52.97 -25.47 1.81
CA CYS A 317 -52.61 -25.37 3.23
C CYS A 317 -52.78 -26.68 4.02
N SER A 318 -51.98 -26.84 5.07
CA SER A 318 -52.27 -27.66 6.26
C SER A 318 -51.76 -26.92 7.51
N PRO A 319 -52.56 -26.77 8.60
CA PRO A 319 -52.12 -26.05 9.79
C PRO A 319 -51.50 -26.97 10.85
N SER A 320 -50.34 -26.60 11.36
CA SER A 320 -49.77 -27.16 12.60
C SER A 320 -49.07 -26.07 13.41
N THR A 321 -49.53 -25.88 14.66
CA THR A 321 -49.02 -24.94 15.65
C THR A 321 -47.55 -25.23 16.01
N PRO A 322 -46.73 -24.21 16.35
CA PRO A 322 -46.44 -24.05 17.78
C PRO A 322 -46.17 -22.59 18.27
N SER A 323 -46.14 -22.48 19.60
CA SER A 323 -45.82 -21.31 20.43
C SER A 323 -44.62 -20.47 19.96
N SER A 324 -44.84 -19.18 19.72
CA SER A 324 -43.82 -18.20 19.34
C SER A 324 -43.03 -17.69 20.55
N ARG A 325 -41.73 -18.04 20.63
CA ARG A 325 -40.75 -17.23 21.38
C ARG A 325 -40.23 -16.15 20.44
N HIS A 326 -40.32 -14.90 20.84
CA HIS A 326 -39.76 -13.78 20.07
C HIS A 326 -38.23 -13.86 20.05
N THR A 327 -37.66 -14.49 19.02
CA THR A 327 -36.26 -14.31 18.66
C THR A 327 -36.09 -12.90 18.11
N CYS A 328 -35.17 -12.11 18.68
CA CYS A 328 -34.78 -10.86 18.04
C CYS A 328 -34.26 -11.17 16.62
N PRO A 329 -34.72 -10.47 15.57
CA PRO A 329 -34.21 -10.69 14.22
C PRO A 329 -32.70 -10.43 14.21
N THR A 330 -31.93 -11.40 13.71
CA THR A 330 -30.49 -11.23 13.51
C THR A 330 -30.31 -10.31 12.32
N ILE A 331 -29.88 -9.08 12.56
CA ILE A 331 -29.59 -8.10 11.51
C ILE A 331 -28.35 -8.60 10.75
N THR A 332 -28.58 -9.13 9.55
CA THR A 332 -27.48 -9.49 8.64
C THR A 332 -26.86 -8.20 8.11
N ARG A 333 -25.53 -8.11 8.12
CA ARG A 333 -24.82 -6.99 7.49
C ARG A 333 -24.29 -7.42 6.15
N THR A 334 -24.75 -6.75 5.09
CA THR A 334 -24.23 -6.95 3.73
C THR A 334 -23.09 -5.95 3.49
N ARG A 335 -22.01 -6.42 2.86
CA ARG A 335 -20.93 -5.55 2.36
C ARG A 335 -21.13 -5.33 0.86
N PHE A 336 -20.91 -4.11 0.39
CA PHE A 336 -20.96 -3.74 -1.03
C PHE A 336 -19.74 -2.89 -1.38
N GLN A 337 -19.18 -3.07 -2.57
CA GLN A 337 -17.94 -2.41 -2.98
C GLN A 337 -18.04 -1.88 -4.42
N ILE A 338 -17.46 -0.71 -4.65
CA ILE A 338 -17.23 -0.15 -5.98
C ILE A 338 -15.75 0.20 -6.11
N SER A 339 -15.07 -0.35 -7.12
CA SER A 339 -13.65 -0.16 -7.38
C SER A 339 -13.40 0.78 -8.57
N SER A 340 -12.21 1.40 -8.62
CA SER A 340 -11.68 2.07 -9.81
C SER A 340 -11.45 1.08 -10.95
N GLY A 341 -11.84 1.42 -12.18
CA GLY A 341 -11.50 0.62 -13.37
C GLY A 341 -10.05 0.78 -13.82
N ASP A 342 -9.53 2.01 -13.74
CA ASP A 342 -8.19 2.39 -14.21
C ASP A 342 -7.42 3.14 -13.12
N SER A 343 -6.10 3.26 -13.27
CA SER A 343 -5.27 4.17 -12.46
C SER A 343 -5.56 5.65 -12.80
N CYS A 344 -5.29 6.56 -11.86
CA CYS A 344 -5.43 8.00 -12.05
C CYS A 344 -4.17 8.75 -11.61
N TYR A 345 -3.74 9.71 -12.43
CA TYR A 345 -2.59 10.56 -12.20
C TYR A 345 -2.99 12.03 -12.36
N ILE A 346 -2.50 12.87 -11.45
CA ILE A 346 -2.56 14.33 -11.54
C ILE A 346 -1.25 14.95 -11.04
N THR A 347 -0.95 16.14 -11.55
CA THR A 347 0.13 17.01 -11.06
C THR A 347 -0.44 18.41 -10.87
N ALA A 348 -0.11 19.06 -9.76
CA ALA A 348 -0.39 20.47 -9.57
C ALA A 348 0.69 21.33 -10.24
N ASP A 349 0.28 22.33 -11.00
CA ASP A 349 1.13 23.29 -11.72
C ASP A 349 1.25 24.65 -10.99
N SER A 350 0.38 24.88 -10.02
CA SER A 350 0.14 26.15 -9.32
C SER A 350 -0.07 25.93 -7.82
N SER A 351 -0.23 27.01 -7.06
CA SER A 351 -0.59 26.95 -5.63
C SER A 351 -2.03 26.49 -5.37
N ASP A 352 -2.84 26.38 -6.42
CA ASP A 352 -4.26 26.04 -6.32
C ASP A 352 -4.46 24.52 -6.31
N ILE A 353 -5.62 24.09 -5.81
CA ILE A 353 -5.95 22.66 -5.74
C ILE A 353 -6.30 22.16 -7.13
N THR A 354 -5.46 21.27 -7.66
CA THR A 354 -5.76 20.47 -8.84
C THR A 354 -6.48 19.19 -8.40
N SER A 355 -7.65 18.90 -8.96
CA SER A 355 -8.39 17.68 -8.65
C SER A 355 -9.04 17.05 -9.88
N LYS A 356 -9.25 15.74 -9.81
CA LYS A 356 -9.88 14.95 -10.87
C LYS A 356 -10.75 13.84 -10.27
N VAL A 357 -12.01 13.75 -10.69
CA VAL A 357 -12.87 12.59 -10.39
C VAL A 357 -12.24 11.33 -11.00
N TRP A 358 -12.01 10.33 -10.15
CA TRP A 358 -11.38 9.07 -10.51
C TRP A 358 -12.41 8.00 -10.86
N PHE A 359 -13.30 7.72 -9.92
CA PHE A 359 -14.41 6.78 -10.09
C PHE A 359 -15.59 7.24 -9.25
N LYS A 360 -16.79 6.76 -9.62
CA LYS A 360 -18.06 7.19 -9.05
C LYS A 360 -19.07 6.06 -9.02
N THR A 361 -20.05 6.17 -8.13
CA THR A 361 -21.20 5.26 -8.09
C THR A 361 -22.14 5.52 -9.27
N GLN A 362 -23.06 4.58 -9.52
CA GLN A 362 -24.29 4.90 -10.25
C GLN A 362 -25.15 5.88 -9.43
N ALA A 363 -26.25 6.36 -10.04
CA ALA A 363 -27.28 7.10 -9.30
C ALA A 363 -27.75 6.27 -8.09
N LEU A 364 -27.72 6.87 -6.91
CA LEU A 364 -28.08 6.21 -5.67
C LEU A 364 -29.61 6.23 -5.51
N ASP A 365 -30.22 5.08 -5.29
CA ASP A 365 -31.66 5.00 -5.03
C ASP A 365 -32.00 5.22 -3.54
N ALA A 366 -33.28 5.42 -3.26
CA ALA A 366 -33.77 5.73 -1.92
C ALA A 366 -33.64 4.54 -0.94
N ASP A 367 -33.59 3.30 -1.42
CA ASP A 367 -33.58 2.07 -0.62
C ASP A 367 -32.14 1.72 -0.23
N TRP A 368 -31.20 1.87 -1.17
CA TRP A 368 -29.76 1.88 -0.92
C TRP A 368 -29.39 2.96 0.10
N LEU A 369 -29.90 4.19 -0.07
CA LEU A 369 -29.65 5.28 0.89
C LEU A 369 -30.25 5.00 2.27
N ARG A 370 -31.36 4.24 2.40
CA ARG A 370 -31.89 3.85 3.73
C ARG A 370 -31.08 2.71 4.38
N SER A 371 -30.55 1.79 3.59
CA SER A 371 -29.83 0.59 4.08
C SER A 371 -28.36 0.85 4.41
N VAL A 372 -27.67 1.77 3.73
CA VAL A 372 -26.25 2.08 4.03
C VAL A 372 -26.06 2.65 5.45
N THR A 373 -25.20 1.97 6.21
CA THR A 373 -24.80 2.30 7.59
C THR A 373 -23.44 3.01 7.67
N SER A 374 -22.56 2.77 6.71
CA SER A 374 -21.26 3.44 6.64
C SER A 374 -20.61 3.34 5.26
N LEU A 375 -19.63 4.22 5.04
CA LEU A 375 -18.78 4.31 3.86
C LEU A 375 -17.32 4.46 4.28
N GLN A 376 -16.39 3.80 3.58
CA GLN A 376 -14.95 3.97 3.75
C GLN A 376 -14.25 3.87 2.39
N LEU A 377 -13.26 4.74 2.15
CA LEU A 377 -12.40 4.70 0.96
C LEU A 377 -11.10 3.98 1.29
N PHE A 378 -10.66 3.10 0.41
CA PHE A 378 -9.34 2.49 0.41
C PHE A 378 -8.62 2.83 -0.90
N THR A 379 -7.32 3.09 -0.84
CA THR A 379 -6.48 3.35 -2.02
C THR A 379 -5.17 2.59 -1.95
N ILE A 380 -4.56 2.37 -3.12
CA ILE A 380 -3.17 2.01 -3.33
C ILE A 380 -2.57 3.17 -4.13
N SER A 381 -1.69 3.94 -3.50
CA SER A 381 -1.35 5.28 -3.97
C SER A 381 -0.01 5.79 -3.41
N ARG A 382 0.56 6.82 -4.04
CA ARG A 382 1.75 7.55 -3.57
C ARG A 382 1.75 9.00 -4.05
N ASP A 383 2.63 9.79 -3.43
CA ASP A 383 2.99 11.11 -3.94
C ASP A 383 4.12 11.03 -4.99
N GLN A 384 4.75 12.15 -5.32
CA GLN A 384 5.90 12.20 -6.23
C GLN A 384 7.15 11.44 -5.73
N GLY A 385 7.16 10.91 -4.51
CA GLY A 385 8.26 10.10 -3.95
C GLY A 385 9.40 10.91 -3.33
N TRP A 386 9.27 12.24 -3.25
CA TRP A 386 10.25 13.15 -2.65
C TRP A 386 9.56 14.42 -2.13
N ALA A 387 10.10 15.02 -1.07
CA ALA A 387 9.68 16.34 -0.57
C ALA A 387 10.90 17.06 0.02
N ALA A 388 10.93 18.39 -0.05
CA ALA A 388 12.17 19.16 0.10
C ALA A 388 12.61 19.48 1.56
N SER A 389 11.81 19.17 2.59
CA SER A 389 11.71 20.07 3.75
C SER A 389 11.47 19.46 5.14
N ASP A 390 11.16 18.17 5.25
CA ASP A 390 10.71 17.43 6.45
C ASP A 390 9.54 17.98 7.31
N GLU A 391 9.23 19.27 7.32
CA GLU A 391 8.16 19.87 8.16
C GLU A 391 6.77 19.94 7.49
N ASP A 392 6.69 19.90 6.16
CA ASP A 392 5.42 20.07 5.43
C ASP A 392 4.46 18.87 5.54
N ALA A 393 3.15 19.14 5.48
CA ALA A 393 2.16 18.08 5.24
C ALA A 393 2.34 17.48 3.84
N SER A 394 1.75 16.31 3.60
CA SER A 394 1.57 15.82 2.22
C SER A 394 0.56 16.71 1.51
N TRP A 395 0.91 17.28 0.36
CA TRP A 395 0.00 18.09 -0.44
C TRP A 395 -0.74 17.28 -1.50
N THR A 396 -0.92 15.97 -1.27
CA THR A 396 -1.68 15.07 -2.12
C THR A 396 -2.62 14.20 -1.28
N TRP A 397 -3.89 14.14 -1.67
CA TRP A 397 -4.96 13.49 -0.90
C TRP A 397 -6.10 12.99 -1.78
N PHE A 398 -7.04 12.30 -1.14
CA PHE A 398 -8.29 11.86 -1.74
C PHE A 398 -9.48 12.55 -1.07
N GLU A 399 -10.47 12.94 -1.86
CA GLU A 399 -11.76 13.45 -1.38
C GLU A 399 -12.89 12.51 -1.78
N ILE A 400 -13.92 12.42 -0.95
CA ILE A 400 -15.23 11.91 -1.35
C ILE A 400 -16.12 13.13 -1.62
N VAL A 401 -16.76 13.16 -2.79
CA VAL A 401 -17.64 14.23 -3.22
C VAL A 401 -19.02 13.70 -3.58
N ILE A 402 -20.04 14.56 -3.45
CA ILE A 402 -21.38 14.29 -3.97
C ILE A 402 -21.50 14.97 -5.33
N LEU A 403 -22.03 14.26 -6.32
CA LEU A 403 -22.39 14.77 -7.66
C LEU A 403 -23.92 14.91 -7.74
N ASP A 404 -24.41 15.89 -8.51
CA ASP A 404 -25.86 16.05 -8.72
C ASP A 404 -26.41 14.88 -9.55
N ASP A 405 -25.74 14.52 -10.64
CA ASP A 405 -26.04 13.36 -11.50
C ASP A 405 -24.80 12.44 -11.66
N PRO A 406 -24.95 11.10 -11.84
CA PRO A 406 -23.83 10.19 -12.13
C PRO A 406 -23.04 10.52 -13.40
N THR A 407 -23.53 11.36 -14.31
CA THR A 407 -22.76 11.83 -15.48
C THR A 407 -21.84 13.00 -15.17
N ASP A 408 -22.04 13.73 -14.06
CA ASP A 408 -21.27 14.91 -13.70
C ASP A 408 -19.81 14.63 -13.31
N TYR A 409 -18.99 15.67 -13.37
CA TYR A 409 -17.59 15.67 -12.91
C TYR A 409 -17.28 16.81 -11.93
N GLN A 410 -18.26 17.66 -11.61
CA GLN A 410 -18.13 18.76 -10.66
C GLN A 410 -18.94 18.44 -9.39
N PRO A 411 -18.41 18.68 -8.18
CA PRO A 411 -19.16 18.45 -6.96
C PRO A 411 -20.42 19.33 -6.87
N LYS A 412 -21.53 18.69 -6.50
CA LYS A 412 -22.80 19.33 -6.13
C LYS A 412 -22.51 20.48 -5.17
N THR A 413 -23.07 21.66 -5.46
CA THR A 413 -22.82 22.88 -4.69
C THR A 413 -24.10 23.36 -4.05
N THR A 414 -24.12 23.51 -2.72
CA THR A 414 -25.33 23.98 -2.00
C THR A 414 -25.20 25.42 -1.54
N ARG A 415 -26.34 26.12 -1.53
CA ARG A 415 -26.45 27.53 -1.15
C ARG A 415 -25.98 27.73 0.29
N GLY A 416 -24.79 28.32 0.46
CA GLY A 416 -24.21 28.67 1.76
C GLY A 416 -23.16 27.69 2.32
N ARG A 417 -22.97 26.51 1.71
CA ARG A 417 -21.90 25.56 2.10
C ARG A 417 -20.80 25.41 1.03
N GLY A 418 -21.12 25.71 -0.23
CA GLY A 418 -20.19 25.52 -1.35
C GLY A 418 -20.18 24.07 -1.86
N PRO A 419 -19.10 23.62 -2.52
CA PRO A 419 -18.96 22.26 -3.04
C PRO A 419 -19.04 21.20 -1.93
N LEU A 420 -19.88 20.17 -2.12
CA LEU A 420 -20.05 19.06 -1.20
C LEU A 420 -18.90 18.05 -1.31
N ARG A 421 -17.81 18.31 -0.58
CA ARG A 421 -16.60 17.48 -0.54
C ARG A 421 -16.10 17.23 0.88
N TRP A 422 -15.47 16.08 1.09
CA TRP A 422 -14.85 15.68 2.36
C TRP A 422 -13.51 15.00 2.10
N VAL A 423 -12.45 15.47 2.76
CA VAL A 423 -11.14 14.80 2.71
C VAL A 423 -11.26 13.42 3.36
N SER A 424 -10.79 12.40 2.65
CA SER A 424 -10.65 11.06 3.18
C SER A 424 -9.30 10.90 3.86
N HIS A 425 -8.21 10.90 3.10
CA HIS A 425 -6.86 10.73 3.63
C HIS A 425 -5.82 11.31 2.66
N TYR A 426 -4.66 11.63 3.22
CA TYR A 426 -3.49 12.08 2.49
C TYR A 426 -2.62 10.88 2.08
N ASN A 427 -1.86 11.02 0.99
CA ASN A 427 -0.78 10.09 0.68
C ASN A 427 0.30 10.14 1.76
N ARG A 428 1.05 9.05 1.92
CA ARG A 428 2.32 9.10 2.65
C ARG A 428 3.29 10.03 1.92
N ARG A 429 3.84 11.00 2.64
CA ARG A 429 4.78 11.98 2.13
C ARG A 429 6.12 11.34 1.77
N ALA A 430 6.72 11.77 0.66
CA ALA A 430 8.01 11.34 0.14
C ALA A 430 8.17 9.82 0.07
N HIS A 431 7.08 9.11 -0.26
CA HIS A 431 7.07 7.65 -0.24
C HIS A 431 7.26 7.12 -1.68
N PRO A 432 8.41 6.51 -2.02
CA PRO A 432 8.74 6.19 -3.41
C PRO A 432 7.83 5.12 -4.02
N CYS A 433 7.24 4.25 -3.19
CA CYS A 433 6.41 3.13 -3.61
C CYS A 433 4.93 3.36 -3.29
N ASN A 434 4.04 2.76 -4.08
CA ASN A 434 2.60 2.76 -3.80
C ASN A 434 2.33 2.10 -2.44
N SER A 435 1.43 2.70 -1.65
CA SER A 435 1.06 2.27 -0.31
C SER A 435 -0.44 2.01 -0.23
N LYS A 436 -0.86 0.91 0.41
CA LYS A 436 -2.28 0.71 0.76
C LYS A 436 -2.65 1.64 1.92
N LEU A 437 -3.65 2.49 1.71
CA LEU A 437 -4.16 3.45 2.69
C LEU A 437 -5.66 3.28 2.87
N SER A 438 -6.13 3.47 4.10
CA SER A 438 -7.54 3.41 4.47
C SER A 438 -7.96 4.75 5.06
N GLY A 439 -9.01 5.33 4.48
CA GLY A 439 -9.62 6.55 4.97
C GLY A 439 -10.43 6.34 6.26
N PRO A 440 -10.91 7.42 6.89
CA PRO A 440 -11.85 7.34 7.99
C PRO A 440 -13.17 6.70 7.53
N LYS A 441 -13.83 6.00 8.46
CA LYS A 441 -15.12 5.37 8.22
C LYS A 441 -16.26 6.34 8.52
N PHE A 442 -16.86 6.88 7.46
CA PHE A 442 -18.02 7.75 7.52
C PHE A 442 -19.26 6.92 7.93
N LYS A 443 -19.73 7.07 9.17
CA LYS A 443 -20.96 6.40 9.66
C LYS A 443 -22.22 7.11 9.14
N LYS A 444 -23.38 6.46 9.19
CA LYS A 444 -24.68 7.02 8.77
C LYS A 444 -25.04 8.38 9.41
N SER A 445 -24.53 8.66 10.61
CA SER A 445 -24.68 9.94 11.30
C SER A 445 -23.74 11.05 10.80
N HIS A 446 -22.83 10.76 9.87
CA HIS A 446 -21.95 11.74 9.26
C HIS A 446 -22.71 12.57 8.22
N GLU A 447 -22.43 13.88 8.19
CA GLU A 447 -23.19 14.84 7.37
C GLU A 447 -23.22 14.52 5.87
N ILE A 448 -22.24 13.78 5.33
CA ILE A 448 -22.23 13.32 3.94
C ILE A 448 -23.57 12.65 3.56
N PHE A 449 -24.11 11.77 4.42
CA PHE A 449 -25.38 11.09 4.17
C PHE A 449 -26.61 11.99 4.39
N GLY A 450 -26.46 13.14 5.05
CA GLY A 450 -27.50 14.15 5.17
C GLY A 450 -27.61 15.07 3.95
N TRP A 451 -26.59 15.08 3.09
CA TRP A 451 -26.55 15.85 1.84
C TRP A 451 -26.74 14.99 0.57
N THR A 452 -26.67 13.66 0.68
CA THR A 452 -26.94 12.73 -0.42
C THR A 452 -28.44 12.49 -0.58
N GLU A 453 -28.97 12.75 -1.77
CA GLU A 453 -30.37 12.55 -2.13
C GLU A 453 -30.50 11.46 -3.22
N PRO A 454 -31.67 10.81 -3.38
CA PRO A 454 -31.88 9.87 -4.47
C PRO A 454 -31.62 10.51 -5.83
N GLY A 455 -30.89 9.81 -6.72
CA GLY A 455 -30.42 10.31 -8.01
C GLY A 455 -28.98 10.82 -8.00
N ASN A 456 -28.47 11.32 -6.86
CA ASN A 456 -27.08 11.75 -6.76
C ASN A 456 -26.11 10.57 -6.88
N ALA A 457 -24.85 10.86 -7.19
CA ALA A 457 -23.76 9.89 -7.13
C ALA A 457 -22.71 10.29 -6.09
N LEU A 458 -22.02 9.32 -5.50
CA LEU A 458 -20.82 9.54 -4.72
C LEU A 458 -19.59 9.29 -5.61
N ALA A 459 -18.61 10.17 -5.53
CA ALA A 459 -17.40 10.07 -6.34
C ALA A 459 -16.14 10.26 -5.50
N VAL A 460 -15.03 9.66 -5.97
CA VAL A 460 -13.70 9.85 -5.39
C VAL A 460 -12.92 10.80 -6.27
N CYS A 461 -12.39 11.87 -5.69
CA CYS A 461 -11.45 12.76 -6.35
C CYS A 461 -10.03 12.46 -5.90
N VAL A 462 -9.11 12.42 -6.85
CA VAL A 462 -7.66 12.55 -6.58
C VAL A 462 -7.36 14.04 -6.51
N CYS A 463 -6.61 14.48 -5.50
CA CYS A 463 -6.24 15.88 -5.28
C CYS A 463 -4.73 16.06 -5.08
N ALA A 464 -4.21 17.17 -5.59
CA ALA A 464 -2.83 17.65 -5.44
C ALA A 464 -2.82 19.18 -5.33
N GLN A 465 -1.88 19.75 -4.60
CA GLN A 465 -1.69 21.20 -4.47
C GLN A 465 -0.21 21.56 -4.44
N HIS A 466 0.11 22.77 -4.91
CA HIS A 466 1.46 23.34 -5.07
C HIS A 466 2.25 22.79 -6.27
N PRO A 467 3.02 23.64 -6.98
CA PRO A 467 3.72 23.24 -8.20
C PRO A 467 4.64 22.05 -7.99
N GLY A 468 4.51 21.03 -8.84
CA GLY A 468 5.34 19.84 -8.84
C GLY A 468 4.87 18.70 -7.92
N TRP A 469 3.86 18.92 -7.07
CA TRP A 469 3.25 17.82 -6.32
C TRP A 469 2.40 16.93 -7.23
N GLN A 470 2.52 15.62 -7.05
CA GLN A 470 1.89 14.62 -7.92
C GLN A 470 1.18 13.57 -7.10
N ASN A 471 -0.06 13.23 -7.48
CA ASN A 471 -0.79 12.14 -6.86
C ASN A 471 -0.94 11.00 -7.86
N HIS A 472 -0.31 9.86 -7.54
CA HIS A 472 -0.33 8.63 -8.32
C HIS A 472 -1.26 7.64 -7.62
N ALA A 473 -2.46 7.44 -8.16
CA ALA A 473 -3.47 6.56 -7.60
C ALA A 473 -3.61 5.31 -8.49
N GLU A 474 -3.07 4.17 -8.04
CA GLU A 474 -3.02 2.94 -8.82
C GLU A 474 -4.37 2.21 -8.80
N ALA A 475 -4.91 1.96 -7.62
CA ALA A 475 -6.19 1.28 -7.43
C ALA A 475 -6.93 1.82 -6.21
N GLY A 476 -8.26 1.87 -6.24
CA GLY A 476 -9.06 2.34 -5.12
C GLY A 476 -10.44 1.72 -5.09
N HIS A 477 -11.07 1.69 -3.91
CA HIS A 477 -12.45 1.25 -3.78
C HIS A 477 -13.19 1.91 -2.62
N LEU A 478 -14.47 2.16 -2.84
CA LEU A 478 -15.44 2.55 -1.81
C LEU A 478 -16.11 1.28 -1.27
N HIS A 479 -15.98 1.05 0.03
CA HIS A 479 -16.63 -0.03 0.76
C HIS A 479 -17.83 0.55 1.55
N PHE A 480 -18.99 -0.05 1.36
CA PHE A 480 -20.24 0.28 2.03
C PHE A 480 -20.69 -0.90 2.91
N GLU A 481 -21.09 -0.60 4.15
CA GLU A 481 -21.79 -1.57 5.01
C GLU A 481 -23.28 -1.26 5.03
N MET A 482 -24.12 -2.27 4.79
CA MET A 482 -25.58 -2.13 4.67
C MET A 482 -26.31 -2.93 5.76
N LEU A 483 -27.47 -2.43 6.20
CA LEU A 483 -28.48 -3.23 6.88
C LEU A 483 -29.16 -4.12 5.82
N GLY A 484 -29.15 -5.44 6.04
CA GLY A 484 -29.99 -6.41 5.34
C GLY A 484 -31.30 -6.70 6.04
#